data_AF-A0A3S1M913-F1
#
_entry.id   AF-A0A3S1M913-F1
#
_cell.length_a   1.000
_cell.length_b   1.000
_cell.length_c   1.000
_cell.angle_alpha   90.00
_cell.angle_beta   90.00
_cell.angle_gamma   90.00
#
_symmetry.space_group_name_H-M   'P 1'
#
loop_
_entity.id
_entity.type
_entity.pdbx_description
1 polymer ?
#
loop_
_entity_poly.entity_id
_entity_poly.type
_entity_poly.pdbx_seq_one_letter_code
_entity_poly.pdbx_strand_id
1 'polypeptide(L)'
;LHLGAKNIPRERRRARNRGDRLLACLDGIHDAALAGLKEHDRLVLAKSQLERRVKQRRASSKLPDLVELVLSRPLVSAGMIQERLKVTKQGALNLIGELGLREMTGRGRFRAWGVI
;
A
#
# COMPACT_ATOMS: atom_id res chain seq x y z
N LEU A 1 4.80 -1.98 14.15
CA LEU A 1 5.30 -2.97 15.14
C LEU A 1 5.10 -4.43 14.71
N HIS A 2 3.91 -4.84 14.25
CA HIS A 2 3.64 -6.24 13.89
C HIS A 2 4.65 -6.85 12.90
N LEU A 3 5.08 -6.10 11.87
CA LEU A 3 6.05 -6.57 10.88
C LEU A 3 7.42 -6.89 11.49
N GLY A 4 8.01 -5.97 12.27
CA GLY A 4 9.30 -6.21 12.91
C GLY A 4 9.22 -7.30 13.98
N ALA A 5 8.15 -7.34 14.78
CA ALA A 5 7.95 -8.38 15.79
C ALA A 5 7.80 -9.80 15.21
N LYS A 6 7.41 -9.93 13.94
CA LYS A 6 7.33 -11.22 13.23
C LYS A 6 8.72 -11.79 12.95
N ASN A 7 9.73 -10.93 12.77
CA ASN A 7 11.11 -11.34 12.49
C ASN A 7 11.86 -11.73 13.77
N ILE A 8 11.34 -11.39 14.95
CA ILE A 8 11.97 -11.74 16.23
C ILE A 8 11.52 -13.14 16.68
N PRO A 9 12.47 -14.08 16.92
CA PRO A 9 12.17 -15.41 17.43
C PRO A 9 11.33 -15.37 18.72
N ARG A 10 10.46 -16.37 18.88
CA ARG A 10 9.56 -16.43 20.05
C ARG A 10 10.33 -16.59 21.36
N GLU A 11 11.44 -17.32 21.32
CA GLU A 11 12.31 -17.62 22.46
C GLU A 11 12.91 -16.33 23.02
N ARG A 12 13.38 -15.42 22.15
CA ARG A 12 13.89 -14.10 22.55
C ARG A 12 12.79 -13.21 23.12
N ARG A 13 11.60 -13.22 22.50
CA ARG A 13 10.44 -12.45 22.99
C ARG A 13 9.93 -12.92 24.35
N ARG A 14 10.10 -14.21 24.68
CA ARG A 14 9.68 -14.83 25.94
C ARG A 14 10.84 -15.22 26.84
N ALA A 15 12.03 -14.65 26.63
CA ALA A 15 13.21 -14.94 27.43
C ALA A 15 12.92 -14.69 28.92
N ARG A 16 13.49 -15.50 29.82
CA ARG A 16 13.26 -15.35 31.28
C ARG A 16 13.88 -14.05 31.81
N ASN A 17 15.04 -13.68 31.27
CA ASN A 17 15.73 -12.43 31.56
C ASN A 17 14.96 -11.23 30.97
N ARG A 18 14.78 -10.19 31.78
CA ARG A 18 14.11 -8.95 31.36
C ARG A 18 14.92 -8.17 30.32
N GLY A 19 16.24 -8.16 30.42
CA GLY A 19 17.13 -7.49 29.47
C GLY A 19 17.00 -8.06 28.06
N ASP A 20 17.00 -9.38 27.94
CA ASP A 20 16.83 -10.07 26.65
C ASP A 20 15.47 -9.79 26.01
N ARG A 21 14.40 -9.70 26.81
CA ARG A 21 13.08 -9.30 26.31
C ARG A 21 13.05 -7.84 25.86
N LEU A 22 13.73 -6.93 26.57
CA LEU A 22 13.81 -5.53 26.18
C LEU A 22 14.56 -5.36 24.86
N LEU A 23 15.70 -6.03 24.70
CA LEU A 23 16.45 -6.07 23.45
C LEU A 23 15.59 -6.61 22.31
N ALA A 24 14.87 -7.72 22.53
CA ALA A 24 13.97 -8.28 21.54
C ALA A 24 12.85 -7.31 21.11
N CYS A 25 12.34 -6.48 22.03
CA CYS A 25 11.37 -5.43 21.69
C CYS A 25 12.00 -4.29 20.88
N LEU A 26 13.20 -3.84 21.25
CA LEU A 26 13.92 -2.77 20.52
C LEU A 26 14.29 -3.22 19.11
N ASP A 27 14.79 -4.45 18.94
CA ASP A 27 15.06 -5.06 17.63
C ASP A 27 13.78 -5.09 16.78
N GLY A 28 12.64 -5.48 17.37
CA GLY A 28 11.36 -5.49 16.69
C GLY A 28 10.85 -4.10 16.29
N ILE A 29 11.16 -3.05 17.05
CA ILE A 29 10.86 -1.65 16.70
C ILE A 29 11.74 -1.22 15.53
N HIS A 30 13.05 -1.48 15.63
CA HIS A 30 14.04 -1.14 14.61
C HIS A 30 13.70 -1.79 13.26
N ASP A 31 13.42 -3.10 13.24
CA ASP A 31 13.04 -3.82 12.03
C ASP A 31 11.73 -3.29 11.41
N ALA A 32 10.76 -2.93 12.26
CA ALA A 32 9.53 -2.32 11.80
C ALA A 32 9.76 -0.94 11.18
N ALA A 33 10.68 -0.15 11.73
CA ALA A 33 11.05 1.16 11.20
C ALA A 33 11.74 1.03 9.84
N LEU A 34 12.72 0.13 9.72
CA LEU A 34 13.40 -0.14 8.43
C LEU A 34 12.43 -0.63 7.35
N ALA A 35 11.51 -1.52 7.69
CA ALA A 35 10.48 -1.97 6.76
C ALA A 35 9.55 -0.81 6.35
N GLY A 36 9.18 0.06 7.29
CA GLY A 36 8.37 1.24 7.03
C GLY A 36 9.05 2.25 6.11
N LEU A 37 10.36 2.50 6.30
CA LEU A 37 11.14 3.40 5.44
C LEU A 37 11.21 2.89 4.00
N LYS A 38 11.47 1.59 3.81
CA LYS A 38 11.48 0.99 2.46
C LYS A 38 10.14 1.13 1.75
N GLU A 39 9.05 0.89 2.46
CA GLU A 39 7.70 1.07 1.90
C GLU A 39 7.40 2.55 1.62
N HIS A 40 7.86 3.47 2.48
CA HIS A 40 7.72 4.90 2.24
C HIS A 40 8.43 5.33 0.95
N ASP A 41 9.70 4.97 0.77
CA ASP A 41 10.47 5.32 -0.43
C ASP A 41 9.79 4.78 -1.70
N ARG A 42 9.30 3.55 -1.64
CA ARG A 42 8.52 2.93 -2.71
C ARG A 42 7.26 3.72 -3.05
N LEU A 43 6.49 4.15 -2.04
CA LEU A 43 5.29 4.96 -2.23
C LEU A 43 5.60 6.36 -2.77
N VAL A 44 6.74 6.97 -2.39
CA VAL A 44 7.21 8.25 -2.92
C VAL A 44 7.56 8.15 -4.41
N LEU A 45 8.25 7.06 -4.80
CA LEU A 45 8.56 6.78 -6.21
C LEU A 45 7.27 6.55 -7.02
N ALA A 46 6.36 5.75 -6.49
CA ALA A 46 5.03 5.53 -7.06
C ALA A 46 4.28 6.83 -7.28
N LYS A 47 4.18 7.69 -6.26
CA LYS A 47 3.54 9.01 -6.34
C LYS A 47 4.09 9.84 -7.50
N SER A 48 5.41 9.94 -7.57
CA SER A 48 6.09 10.72 -8.60
C SER A 48 5.78 10.23 -10.02
N GLN A 49 5.65 8.90 -10.21
CA GLN A 49 5.26 8.32 -11.50
C GLN A 49 3.79 8.56 -11.83
N LEU A 50 2.89 8.40 -10.85
CA LEU A 50 1.45 8.61 -11.03
C LEU A 50 1.14 10.08 -11.36
N GLU A 51 1.75 11.04 -10.66
CA GLU A 51 1.59 12.48 -10.92
C GLU A 51 2.01 12.86 -12.34
N ARG A 52 3.09 12.27 -12.87
CA ARG A 52 3.52 12.49 -14.26
C ARG A 52 2.48 11.99 -15.27
N ARG A 53 1.82 10.85 -15.00
CA ARG A 53 0.77 10.31 -15.87
C ARG A 53 -0.50 11.14 -15.88
N VAL A 54 -0.80 11.84 -14.78
CA VAL A 54 -1.98 12.70 -14.64
C VAL A 54 -1.79 14.07 -15.29
N LYS A 55 -0.57 14.65 -15.26
CA LYS A 55 -0.27 15.99 -15.80
C LYS A 55 -0.62 16.19 -17.28
N GLN A 56 -0.68 15.12 -18.08
CA GLN A 56 -1.00 15.18 -19.51
C GLN A 56 -2.48 14.85 -19.84
N ARG A 57 -3.36 14.74 -18.82
CA ARG A 57 -4.74 14.27 -19.01
C ARG A 57 -5.77 15.39 -18.90
N ARG A 58 -6.95 15.12 -19.45
CA ARG A 58 -8.08 16.06 -19.50
C ARG A 58 -8.52 16.44 -18.09
N ALA A 59 -8.86 17.72 -17.90
CA ALA A 59 -9.32 18.27 -16.62
C ALA A 59 -10.60 17.61 -16.05
N SER A 60 -11.41 16.95 -16.89
CA SER A 60 -12.65 16.28 -16.48
C SER A 60 -12.47 14.86 -15.94
N SER A 61 -11.24 14.36 -15.84
CA SER A 61 -10.97 12.97 -15.41
C SER A 61 -10.98 12.82 -13.89
N LYS A 62 -11.50 11.67 -13.42
CA LYS A 62 -11.41 11.22 -12.01
C LYS A 62 -10.07 10.54 -11.66
N LEU A 63 -9.10 10.58 -12.58
CA LEU A 63 -7.76 10.05 -12.37
C LEU A 63 -6.97 10.71 -11.22
N PRO A 64 -6.99 12.05 -11.03
CA PRO A 64 -6.32 12.67 -9.88
C PRO A 64 -6.87 12.12 -8.55
N ASP A 65 -8.20 12.04 -8.43
CA ASP A 65 -8.87 11.50 -7.26
C ASP A 65 -8.49 10.02 -7.00
N LEU A 66 -8.32 9.23 -8.07
CA LEU A 66 -7.83 7.85 -7.96
C LEU A 66 -6.38 7.78 -7.46
N VAL A 67 -5.51 8.69 -7.90
CA VAL A 67 -4.13 8.77 -7.40
C VAL A 67 -4.11 9.03 -5.91
N GLU A 68 -4.88 10.01 -5.43
CA GLU A 68 -4.99 10.31 -3.99
C GLU A 68 -5.49 9.10 -3.20
N LEU A 69 -6.52 8.42 -3.71
CA LEU A 69 -7.06 7.22 -3.08
C LEU A 69 -5.99 6.12 -2.95
N VAL A 70 -5.25 5.85 -4.03
CA VAL A 70 -4.21 4.81 -4.05
C VAL A 70 -3.02 5.17 -3.16
N LEU A 71 -2.64 6.44 -3.07
CA LEU A 71 -1.58 6.89 -2.15
C LEU A 71 -1.99 6.77 -0.69
N SER A 72 -3.29 6.99 -0.39
CA SER A 72 -3.81 6.78 0.96
C SER A 72 -3.92 5.30 1.34
N ARG A 73 -4.20 4.45 0.35
CA ARG A 73 -4.45 3.02 0.51
C ARG A 73 -3.82 2.28 -0.68
N PRO A 74 -2.59 1.75 -0.54
CA PRO A 74 -1.84 1.17 -1.67
C PRO A 74 -2.41 -0.13 -2.21
N LEU A 75 -3.54 -0.60 -1.65
CA LEU A 75 -4.33 -1.71 -2.16
C LEU A 75 -5.80 -1.31 -2.21
N VAL A 76 -6.33 -1.13 -3.42
CA VAL A 76 -7.71 -0.71 -3.69
C VAL A 76 -8.48 -1.78 -4.44
N SER A 77 -9.77 -1.92 -4.17
CA SER A 77 -10.68 -2.76 -4.96
C SER A 77 -11.52 -1.89 -5.90
N ALA A 78 -12.10 -2.49 -6.94
CA ALA A 78 -13.00 -1.77 -7.85
C ALA A 78 -14.20 -1.20 -7.09
N GLY A 79 -14.76 -1.94 -6.13
CA GLY A 79 -15.86 -1.47 -5.28
C GLY A 79 -15.47 -0.25 -4.44
N MET A 80 -14.25 -0.23 -3.89
CA MET A 80 -13.75 0.93 -3.14
C MET A 80 -13.66 2.18 -4.02
N ILE A 81 -13.20 2.03 -5.26
CA ILE A 81 -13.10 3.14 -6.24
C ILE A 81 -14.49 3.63 -6.63
N GLN A 82 -15.43 2.71 -6.90
CA GLN A 82 -16.82 3.06 -7.22
C GLN A 82 -17.45 3.90 -6.10
N GLU A 83 -17.31 3.46 -4.85
CA GLU A 83 -17.90 4.12 -3.70
C GLU A 83 -17.30 5.51 -3.45
N ARG A 84 -15.97 5.61 -3.58
CA ARG A 84 -15.21 6.85 -3.30
C ARG A 84 -15.32 7.88 -4.42
N LEU A 85 -15.21 7.45 -5.67
CA LEU A 85 -15.19 8.35 -6.83
C LEU A 85 -16.57 8.52 -7.50
N LYS A 86 -17.59 7.82 -6.98
CA LYS A 86 -18.96 7.82 -7.52
C LYS A 86 -19.01 7.48 -9.02
N VAL A 87 -18.19 6.49 -9.41
CA VAL A 87 -18.12 5.98 -10.78
C VAL A 87 -18.80 4.62 -10.90
N THR A 88 -19.20 4.26 -12.13
CA THR A 88 -19.69 2.91 -12.41
C THR A 88 -18.58 1.87 -12.24
N LYS A 89 -18.93 0.60 -12.11
CA LYS A 89 -17.96 -0.50 -12.00
C LYS A 89 -16.99 -0.52 -13.19
N GLN A 90 -17.52 -0.35 -14.40
CA GLN A 90 -16.70 -0.27 -15.60
C GLN A 90 -15.83 0.99 -15.61
N GLY A 91 -16.36 2.13 -15.15
CA GLY A 91 -15.59 3.36 -14.97
C GLY A 91 -14.39 3.18 -14.03
N ALA A 92 -14.58 2.50 -12.89
CA ALA A 92 -13.50 2.17 -11.98
C ALA A 92 -12.43 1.28 -12.64
N LEU A 93 -12.84 0.25 -13.40
CA LEU A 93 -11.92 -0.64 -14.12
C LEU A 93 -11.15 0.09 -15.23
N ASN A 94 -11.80 1.02 -15.94
CA ASN A 94 -11.16 1.85 -16.94
C ASN A 94 -10.10 2.76 -16.29
N LEU A 95 -10.43 3.44 -15.18
CA LEU A 95 -9.50 4.28 -14.44
C LEU A 95 -8.29 3.48 -13.91
N ILE A 96 -8.51 2.26 -13.41
CA ILE A 96 -7.45 1.33 -12.99
C ILE A 96 -6.48 1.05 -14.16
N GLY A 97 -7.03 0.71 -15.33
CA GLY A 97 -6.25 0.40 -16.53
C GLY A 97 -5.50 1.62 -17.07
N GLU A 98 -6.16 2.78 -17.09
CA GLU A 98 -5.56 4.06 -17.49
C GLU A 98 -4.42 4.49 -16.58
N LEU A 99 -4.57 4.28 -15.26
CA LEU A 99 -3.52 4.59 -14.29
C LEU A 99 -2.40 3.53 -14.29
N GLY A 100 -2.68 2.34 -14.82
CA GLY A 100 -1.73 1.23 -14.93
C GLY A 100 -1.47 0.52 -13.60
N LEU A 101 -2.49 0.42 -12.73
CA LEU A 101 -2.37 -0.31 -11.47
C LEU A 101 -2.30 -1.82 -11.73
N ARG A 102 -1.46 -2.54 -10.99
CA ARG A 102 -1.31 -4.00 -11.16
C ARG A 102 -2.22 -4.74 -10.19
N GLU A 103 -2.86 -5.78 -10.70
CA GLU A 103 -3.62 -6.72 -9.89
C GLU A 103 -2.68 -7.51 -8.96
N MET A 104 -2.98 -7.48 -7.66
CA MET A 104 -2.18 -8.11 -6.61
C MET A 104 -2.75 -9.45 -6.14
N THR A 105 -4.07 -9.66 -6.27
CA THR A 105 -4.75 -10.76 -5.57
C THR A 105 -4.89 -12.04 -6.37
N GLY A 106 -4.71 -12.03 -7.70
CA GLY A 106 -4.67 -13.24 -8.57
C GLY A 106 -5.86 -14.21 -8.44
N ARG A 107 -6.93 -13.83 -7.76
CA ARG A 107 -8.02 -14.70 -7.28
C ARG A 107 -9.36 -14.19 -7.78
N GLY A 108 -9.62 -14.41 -9.07
CA GLY A 108 -10.95 -14.38 -9.68
C GLY A 108 -11.83 -13.18 -9.30
N ARG A 109 -12.84 -13.42 -8.44
CA ARG A 109 -13.92 -12.47 -8.12
C ARG A 109 -13.50 -11.31 -7.19
N PHE A 110 -12.43 -11.46 -6.41
CA PHE A 110 -11.95 -10.46 -5.44
C PHE A 110 -10.61 -9.88 -5.89
N ARG A 111 -10.69 -9.01 -6.90
CA ARG A 111 -9.53 -8.31 -7.46
C ARG A 111 -9.22 -7.07 -6.64
N ALA A 112 -7.96 -6.92 -6.27
CA ALA A 112 -7.42 -5.68 -5.73
C ALA A 112 -6.17 -5.28 -6.50
N TRP A 113 -5.98 -3.98 -6.64
CA TRP A 113 -4.93 -3.38 -7.43
C TRP A 113 -4.07 -2.49 -6.55
N GLY A 114 -2.77 -2.43 -6.85
CA GLY A 114 -1.81 -1.60 -6.14
C GLY A 114 -0.75 -1.04 -7.06
N VAL A 115 0.08 -0.16 -6.51
CA VAL A 115 1.26 0.37 -7.22
C VAL A 115 2.44 -0.55 -6.94
N ILE A 116 3.24 -0.86 -7.96
CA ILE A 116 4.51 -1.55 -7.78
C ILE A 116 5.58 -0.54 -7.42
#